data_AF-A0A5B6W9E7-F1
#
_entry.id   AF-A0A5B6W9E7-F1
#
_cell.length_a   1.000
_cell.length_b   1.000
_cell.length_c   1.000
_cell.angle_alpha   90.00
_cell.angle_beta   90.00
_cell.angle_gamma   90.00
#
_symmetry.space_group_name_H-M   'P 1'
#
loop_
_entity.id
_entity.type
_entity.pdbx_description
1 polymer ?
#
loop_
_entity_poly.entity_id
_entity_poly.type
_entity_poly.pdbx_seq_one_letter_code
_entity_poly.pdbx_strand_id
1 'polypeptide(L)'
;MESKHVHQQIAAMRQSFFDEEVLDEKFTQLEQLEGKDNPNFVEEVFTMYFKDSTTFLETIEQAMKTIPINSIEVDNILHQLKGSSASVGANKVLKEVNKTRQVLGKGNLEGTKAGILELRKEYESSKAKLEPYFQEVLDENFSQLEQLEGKDNPNFVEEVFIMYFRDSTTFLETIEQAMKIIPIDSIKVDNILHQLKGSSASVGANKVLKEVNKTRQVLGKGNLEGTKVGILELRKEYESFKAKLESYFQLKQANSVAQEK
;
A
#
# COMPACT_ATOMS: atom_id res chain seq x y z
N MET A 1 0.53 17.89 -20.24
CA MET A 1 1.91 18.01 -19.71
C MET A 1 2.02 17.43 -18.30
N GLU A 2 0.89 17.26 -17.56
CA GLU A 2 0.84 16.75 -16.17
C GLU A 2 0.72 15.23 -16.01
N SER A 3 0.17 14.46 -16.96
CA SER A 3 0.36 12.99 -16.95
C SER A 3 1.83 12.58 -17.05
N LYS A 4 2.63 13.40 -17.76
CA LYS A 4 4.09 13.31 -17.75
C LYS A 4 4.67 13.58 -16.36
N HIS A 5 4.03 14.44 -15.56
CA HIS A 5 4.49 14.85 -14.23
C HIS A 5 4.25 13.75 -13.18
N VAL A 6 3.12 13.02 -13.23
CA VAL A 6 2.86 11.92 -12.28
C VAL A 6 3.65 10.67 -12.67
N HIS A 7 3.74 10.35 -13.97
CA HIS A 7 4.71 9.35 -14.44
C HIS A 7 6.15 9.77 -14.12
N GLN A 8 6.48 11.06 -14.17
CA GLN A 8 7.78 11.57 -13.71
C GLN A 8 7.93 11.49 -12.20
N GLN A 9 6.87 11.62 -11.40
CA GLN A 9 6.92 11.49 -9.95
C GLN A 9 7.07 10.04 -9.53
N ILE A 10 6.30 9.11 -10.10
CA ILE A 10 6.45 7.67 -9.87
C ILE A 10 7.82 7.22 -10.41
N ALA A 11 8.24 7.68 -11.59
CA ALA A 11 9.57 7.40 -12.11
C ALA A 11 10.67 8.04 -11.26
N ALA A 12 10.47 9.22 -10.67
CA ALA A 12 11.43 9.87 -9.79
C ALA A 12 11.49 9.18 -8.41
N MET A 13 10.36 8.73 -7.87
CA MET A 13 10.30 7.90 -6.67
C MET A 13 11.02 6.58 -6.94
N ARG A 14 10.68 5.90 -8.04
CA ARG A 14 11.37 4.68 -8.48
C ARG A 14 12.87 4.92 -8.62
N GLN A 15 13.27 5.97 -9.32
CA GLN A 15 14.67 6.33 -9.52
C GLN A 15 15.37 6.62 -8.19
N SER A 16 14.73 7.32 -7.25
CA SER A 16 15.28 7.57 -5.92
C SER A 16 15.55 6.29 -5.14
N PHE A 17 14.76 5.22 -5.33
CA PHE A 17 15.04 3.94 -4.69
C PHE A 17 16.37 3.33 -5.16
N PHE A 18 16.72 3.53 -6.43
CA PHE A 18 18.00 3.07 -6.98
C PHE A 18 19.15 4.01 -6.62
N ASP A 19 18.94 5.33 -6.72
CA ASP A 19 19.96 6.34 -6.40
C ASP A 19 20.37 6.26 -4.92
N GLU A 20 19.40 5.99 -4.04
CA GLU A 20 19.63 5.78 -2.62
C GLU A 20 19.98 4.32 -2.28
N GLU A 21 20.12 3.43 -3.26
CA GLU A 21 20.40 2.00 -3.10
C GLU A 21 19.39 1.23 -2.20
N VAL A 22 18.17 1.75 -2.03
CA VAL A 22 17.07 1.05 -1.34
C VAL A 22 16.74 -0.24 -2.09
N LEU A 23 16.66 -0.15 -3.42
CA LEU A 23 16.42 -1.27 -4.33
C LEU A 23 17.59 -1.50 -5.27
N ASP A 24 17.77 -2.73 -5.75
CA ASP A 24 18.76 -3.10 -6.77
C ASP A 24 18.12 -3.69 -8.05
N GLU A 25 18.97 -4.15 -8.98
CA GLU A 25 18.56 -4.74 -10.26
C GLU A 25 17.58 -5.91 -10.15
N LYS A 26 17.51 -6.62 -9.00
CA LYS A 26 16.54 -7.69 -8.78
C LYS A 26 15.13 -7.16 -8.71
N PHE A 27 14.94 -5.95 -8.22
CA PHE A 27 13.64 -5.29 -8.28
C PHE A 27 13.18 -5.07 -9.72
N THR A 28 14.09 -4.66 -10.62
CA THR A 28 13.75 -4.49 -12.05
C THR A 28 13.39 -5.82 -12.71
N GLN A 29 14.05 -6.92 -12.32
CA GLN A 29 13.68 -8.26 -12.79
C GLN A 29 12.30 -8.66 -12.28
N LEU A 30 11.96 -8.31 -11.04
CA LEU A 30 10.64 -8.56 -10.45
C LEU A 30 9.54 -7.81 -11.21
N GLU A 31 9.76 -6.54 -11.55
CA GLU A 31 8.83 -5.74 -12.36
C GLU A 31 8.60 -6.34 -13.76
N GLN A 32 9.64 -6.91 -14.37
CA GLN A 32 9.52 -7.57 -15.69
C GLN A 32 8.66 -8.84 -15.67
N LEU A 33 8.45 -9.45 -14.50
CA LEU A 33 7.57 -10.60 -14.35
C LEU A 33 6.10 -10.20 -14.23
N GLU A 34 5.80 -8.93 -13.97
CA GLU A 34 4.43 -8.43 -13.94
C GLU A 34 3.89 -8.22 -15.36
N GLY A 35 2.70 -8.73 -15.61
CA GLY A 35 2.03 -8.67 -16.90
C GLY A 35 0.53 -8.73 -16.78
N LYS A 36 -0.16 -8.78 -17.94
CA LYS A 36 -1.64 -8.74 -17.99
C LYS A 36 -2.33 -9.90 -17.28
N ASP A 37 -1.67 -11.05 -17.19
CA ASP A 37 -2.21 -12.27 -16.56
C ASP A 37 -1.96 -12.31 -15.04
N ASN A 38 -1.14 -11.40 -14.51
CA ASN A 38 -0.76 -11.28 -13.11
C ASN A 38 -0.58 -9.81 -12.69
N PRO A 39 -1.61 -8.96 -12.83
CA PRO A 39 -1.53 -7.55 -12.43
C PRO A 39 -1.29 -7.43 -10.92
N ASN A 40 -0.49 -6.46 -10.50
CA ASN A 40 -0.08 -6.21 -9.11
C ASN A 40 0.85 -7.27 -8.49
N PHE A 41 1.47 -8.12 -9.30
CA PHE A 41 2.42 -9.14 -8.82
C PHE A 41 3.51 -8.54 -7.91
N VAL A 42 4.06 -7.40 -8.29
CA VAL A 42 5.09 -6.72 -7.52
C VAL A 42 4.55 -6.25 -6.16
N GLU A 43 3.35 -5.67 -6.10
CA GLU A 43 2.68 -5.28 -4.85
C GLU A 43 2.48 -6.49 -3.93
N GLU A 44 1.98 -7.59 -4.47
CA GLU A 44 1.74 -8.82 -3.70
C GLU A 44 3.03 -9.37 -3.08
N VAL A 45 4.11 -9.42 -3.88
CA VAL A 45 5.43 -9.85 -3.42
C VAL A 45 5.95 -8.94 -2.30
N PHE A 46 5.87 -7.62 -2.45
CA PHE A 46 6.33 -6.70 -1.41
C PHE A 46 5.46 -6.73 -0.16
N THR A 47 4.15 -6.94 -0.31
CA THR A 47 3.24 -7.14 0.83
C THR A 47 3.63 -8.36 1.65
N MET A 48 3.94 -9.49 0.99
CA MET A 48 4.44 -10.70 1.65
C MET A 48 5.81 -10.45 2.29
N TYR A 49 6.73 -9.80 1.56
CA TYR A 49 8.05 -9.44 2.05
C TYR A 49 7.99 -8.62 3.35
N PHE A 50 7.17 -7.58 3.41
CA PHE A 50 7.05 -6.75 4.62
C PHE A 50 6.45 -7.55 5.78
N LYS A 51 5.41 -8.34 5.52
CA LYS A 51 4.80 -9.18 6.57
C LYS A 51 5.84 -10.13 7.18
N ASP A 52 6.54 -10.89 6.34
CA ASP A 52 7.49 -11.90 6.78
C ASP A 52 8.72 -11.26 7.45
N SER A 53 9.22 -10.15 6.89
CA SER A 53 10.38 -9.42 7.44
C SER A 53 10.10 -8.83 8.82
N THR A 54 8.89 -8.29 9.04
CA THR A 54 8.47 -7.84 10.37
C THR A 54 8.50 -9.00 11.37
N THR A 55 7.95 -10.18 11.01
CA THR A 55 7.98 -11.37 11.85
C THR A 55 9.40 -11.86 12.12
N PHE A 56 10.29 -11.87 11.12
CA PHE A 56 11.69 -12.25 11.30
C PHE A 56 12.41 -11.33 12.29
N LEU A 57 12.24 -10.01 12.15
CA LEU A 57 12.88 -9.04 13.04
C LEU A 57 12.37 -9.17 14.49
N GLU A 58 11.06 -9.34 14.68
CA GLU A 58 10.48 -9.57 16.02
C GLU A 58 11.03 -10.85 16.66
N THR A 59 11.15 -11.92 15.87
CA THR A 59 11.68 -13.20 16.34
C THR A 59 13.16 -13.10 16.71
N ILE A 60 13.98 -12.45 15.87
CA ILE A 60 15.40 -12.19 16.14
C ILE A 60 15.57 -11.40 17.43
N GLU A 61 14.82 -10.31 17.60
CA GLU A 61 14.91 -9.49 18.80
C GLU A 61 14.50 -10.25 20.06
N GLN A 62 13.49 -11.12 19.95
CA GLN A 62 13.10 -11.97 21.07
C GLN A 62 14.17 -12.99 21.41
N ALA A 63 14.79 -13.63 20.41
CA ALA A 63 15.92 -14.53 20.61
C ALA A 63 17.10 -13.83 21.31
N MET A 64 17.37 -12.55 21.00
CA MET A 64 18.44 -11.77 21.65
C MET A 64 18.17 -11.38 23.12
N LYS A 65 16.94 -11.53 23.60
CA LYS A 65 16.56 -11.34 25.02
C LYS A 65 16.75 -12.61 25.85
N THR A 66 16.93 -13.77 25.21
CA THR A 66 17.14 -15.05 25.90
C THR A 66 18.54 -15.13 26.52
N ILE A 67 18.66 -15.89 27.62
CA ILE A 67 19.95 -16.14 28.29
C ILE A 67 20.07 -17.65 28.56
N PRO A 68 21.05 -18.36 27.98
CA PRO A 68 22.05 -17.87 27.02
C PRO A 68 21.45 -17.59 25.63
N ILE A 69 22.05 -16.66 24.88
CA ILE A 69 21.62 -16.35 23.50
C ILE A 69 21.95 -17.51 22.57
N ASN A 70 20.95 -18.05 21.88
CA ASN A 70 21.13 -19.06 20.84
C ASN A 70 21.60 -18.42 19.53
N SER A 71 22.92 -18.34 19.33
CA SER A 71 23.52 -17.70 18.14
C SER A 71 23.19 -18.41 16.83
N ILE A 72 22.95 -19.72 16.86
CA ILE A 72 22.59 -20.52 15.67
C ILE A 72 21.18 -20.14 15.20
N GLU A 73 20.25 -20.02 16.14
CA GLU A 73 18.88 -19.60 15.84
C GLU A 73 18.83 -18.18 15.29
N VAL A 74 19.58 -17.25 15.89
CA VAL A 74 19.69 -15.87 15.37
C VAL A 74 20.27 -15.85 13.95
N ASP A 75 21.33 -16.62 13.66
CA ASP A 75 21.90 -16.67 12.31
C ASP A 75 20.93 -17.28 11.30
N ASN A 76 20.16 -18.30 11.68
CA ASN A 76 19.16 -18.93 10.81
C ASN A 76 18.07 -17.93 10.38
N ILE A 77 17.55 -17.13 11.31
CA ILE A 77 16.51 -16.14 10.98
C ILE A 77 17.11 -14.99 10.14
N LEU A 78 18.31 -14.52 10.47
CA LEU A 78 19.03 -13.54 9.64
C LEU A 78 19.30 -14.09 8.23
N HIS A 79 19.56 -15.39 8.08
CA HIS A 79 19.72 -16.03 6.79
C HIS A 79 18.41 -16.03 5.98
N GLN A 80 17.26 -16.29 6.62
CA GLN A 80 15.96 -16.21 5.96
C GLN A 80 15.64 -14.79 5.49
N LEU A 81 15.84 -13.80 6.37
CA LEU A 81 15.66 -12.39 6.02
C LEU A 81 16.61 -11.94 4.90
N LYS A 82 17.85 -12.45 4.88
CA LYS A 82 18.81 -12.25 3.78
C LYS A 82 18.24 -12.77 2.46
N GLY A 83 17.78 -14.02 2.44
CA GLY A 83 17.23 -14.66 1.24
C GLY A 83 16.01 -13.90 0.70
N SER A 84 15.09 -13.56 1.59
CA SER A 84 13.88 -12.78 1.27
C SER A 84 14.25 -11.41 0.70
N SER A 85 15.13 -10.66 1.37
CA SER A 85 15.57 -9.33 0.90
C SER A 85 16.30 -9.38 -0.44
N ALA A 86 17.12 -10.41 -0.67
CA ALA A 86 17.80 -10.62 -1.95
C ALA A 86 16.83 -10.98 -3.09
N SER A 87 15.76 -11.75 -2.81
CA SER A 87 14.79 -12.14 -3.83
C SER A 87 13.94 -10.98 -4.36
N VAL A 88 13.67 -9.97 -3.53
CA VAL A 88 12.88 -8.79 -3.91
C VAL A 88 13.73 -7.58 -4.30
N GLY A 89 15.06 -7.69 -4.14
CA GLY A 89 16.00 -6.60 -4.42
C GLY A 89 16.07 -5.51 -3.35
N ALA A 90 15.70 -5.80 -2.10
CA ALA A 90 15.79 -4.86 -0.98
C ALA A 90 17.25 -4.69 -0.48
N ASN A 91 18.05 -4.01 -1.28
CA ASN A 91 19.50 -3.97 -1.17
C ASN A 91 20.02 -3.35 0.13
N LYS A 92 19.45 -2.24 0.60
CA LYS A 92 19.85 -1.63 1.87
C LYS A 92 19.63 -2.55 3.07
N VAL A 93 18.45 -3.17 3.13
CA VAL A 93 18.15 -4.19 4.16
C VAL A 93 19.12 -5.37 4.04
N LEU A 94 19.36 -5.86 2.81
CA LEU A 94 20.31 -6.94 2.55
C LEU A 94 21.73 -6.62 3.03
N LYS A 95 22.22 -5.38 2.83
CA LYS A 95 23.54 -4.93 3.32
C LYS A 95 23.61 -4.99 4.85
N GLU A 96 22.60 -4.45 5.55
CA GLU A 96 22.56 -4.46 7.02
C GLU A 96 22.42 -5.89 7.61
N VAL A 97 21.66 -6.77 6.95
CA VAL A 97 21.60 -8.19 7.34
C VAL A 97 22.98 -8.84 7.22
N ASN A 98 23.68 -8.65 6.10
CA ASN A 98 25.01 -9.25 5.92
C ASN A 98 26.04 -8.71 6.92
N LYS A 99 26.03 -7.40 7.20
CA LYS A 99 26.86 -6.76 8.23
C LYS A 99 26.60 -7.38 9.61
N THR A 100 25.33 -7.47 9.99
CA THR A 100 24.92 -8.05 11.29
C THR A 100 25.36 -9.51 11.42
N ARG A 101 25.18 -10.32 10.37
CA ARG A 101 25.63 -11.72 10.35
C ARG A 101 27.15 -11.85 10.46
N GLN A 102 27.92 -10.95 9.84
CA GLN A 102 29.37 -10.96 9.97
C GLN A 102 29.82 -10.69 11.42
N VAL A 103 29.14 -9.77 12.11
CA VAL A 103 29.41 -9.47 13.52
C VAL A 103 29.05 -10.66 14.42
N LEU A 104 27.91 -11.29 14.17
CA LEU A 104 27.49 -12.52 14.85
C LEU A 104 28.48 -13.67 14.65
N GLY A 105 28.95 -13.88 13.42
CA GLY A 105 29.94 -14.92 13.08
C GLY A 105 31.30 -14.75 13.77
N LYS A 106 31.61 -13.55 14.27
CA LYS A 106 32.78 -13.27 15.11
C LYS A 106 32.53 -13.51 16.61
N GLY A 107 31.33 -13.95 16.99
CA GLY A 107 30.92 -14.15 18.38
C GLY A 107 30.64 -12.85 19.14
N ASN A 108 30.58 -11.70 18.46
CA ASN A 108 30.34 -10.41 19.11
C ASN A 108 28.83 -10.19 19.33
N LEU A 109 28.32 -10.64 20.48
CA LEU A 109 26.89 -10.56 20.81
C LEU A 109 26.40 -9.12 21.03
N GLU A 110 27.21 -8.24 21.65
CA GLU A 110 26.84 -6.84 21.82
C GLU A 110 26.75 -6.10 20.49
N GLY A 111 27.75 -6.30 19.62
CA GLY A 111 27.73 -5.78 18.26
C GLY A 111 26.58 -6.35 17.43
N THR A 112 26.20 -7.61 17.66
CA THR A 112 25.02 -8.21 17.01
C THR A 112 23.73 -7.52 17.45
N LYS A 113 23.56 -7.23 18.75
CA LYS A 113 22.40 -6.47 19.24
C LYS A 113 22.33 -5.08 18.60
N ALA A 114 23.45 -4.37 18.52
CA ALA A 114 23.52 -3.08 17.84
C ALA A 114 23.15 -3.19 16.35
N GLY A 115 23.70 -4.19 15.65
CA GLY A 115 23.39 -4.45 14.24
C GLY A 115 21.91 -4.77 13.99
N ILE A 116 21.25 -5.50 14.89
CA ILE A 116 19.81 -5.78 14.79
C ILE A 116 18.98 -4.49 14.93
N LEU A 117 19.37 -3.57 15.81
CA LEU A 117 18.70 -2.26 15.94
C LEU A 117 18.87 -1.41 14.68
N GLU A 118 20.09 -1.38 14.11
CA GLU A 118 20.36 -0.70 12.84
C GLU A 118 19.55 -1.30 11.69
N LEU A 119 19.55 -2.64 11.60
CA LEU A 119 18.78 -3.39 10.62
C LEU A 119 17.27 -3.11 10.72
N ARG A 120 16.71 -3.07 11.93
CA ARG A 120 15.29 -2.71 12.11
C ARG A 120 15.02 -1.29 11.65
N LYS A 121 15.87 -0.33 12.02
CA LYS A 121 15.71 1.06 11.59
C LYS A 121 15.75 1.18 10.06
N GLU A 122 16.68 0.48 9.42
CA GLU A 122 16.80 0.49 7.96
C GLU A 122 15.60 -0.17 7.27
N TYR A 123 15.13 -1.29 7.82
CA TYR A 123 13.91 -1.95 7.35
C TYR A 123 12.68 -1.04 7.43
N GLU A 124 12.43 -0.41 8.58
CA GLU A 124 11.28 0.49 8.75
C GLU A 124 11.40 1.72 7.83
N SER A 125 12.62 2.26 7.64
CA SER A 125 12.84 3.35 6.70
C SER A 125 12.59 2.93 5.24
N SER A 126 13.06 1.74 4.84
CA SER A 126 12.84 1.20 3.50
C SER A 126 11.37 0.93 3.26
N LYS A 127 10.69 0.30 4.22
CA LYS A 127 9.24 0.05 4.20
C LYS A 127 8.44 1.33 4.09
N ALA A 128 8.72 2.35 4.90
CA ALA A 128 8.01 3.63 4.85
C ALA A 128 8.17 4.37 3.51
N LYS A 129 9.29 4.17 2.80
CA LYS A 129 9.52 4.72 1.46
C LYS A 129 8.81 3.94 0.36
N LEU A 130 8.78 2.62 0.48
CA LEU A 130 8.28 1.70 -0.52
C LEU A 130 6.77 1.47 -0.41
N GLU A 131 6.21 1.52 0.80
CA GLU A 131 4.77 1.34 1.02
C GLU A 131 3.93 2.33 0.20
N PRO A 132 4.22 3.64 0.13
CA PRO A 132 3.46 4.55 -0.74
C PRO A 132 3.52 4.16 -2.23
N TYR A 133 4.66 3.64 -2.69
CA TYR A 133 4.86 3.20 -4.08
C TYR A 133 4.05 1.93 -4.40
N PHE A 134 3.96 0.98 -3.46
CA PHE A 134 3.19 -0.25 -3.66
C PHE A 134 1.73 -0.15 -3.22
N GLN A 135 1.38 0.81 -2.35
CA GLN A 135 0.01 1.03 -1.88
C GLN A 135 -0.80 1.94 -2.79
N GLU A 136 -0.32 2.33 -3.98
CA GLU A 136 -1.10 3.20 -4.87
C GLU A 136 -2.52 2.66 -5.06
N VAL A 137 -3.44 3.47 -4.57
CA VAL A 137 -4.81 3.11 -4.19
C VAL A 137 -5.72 3.00 -5.43
N LEU A 138 -5.09 3.05 -6.59
CA LEU A 138 -5.58 3.64 -7.82
C LEU A 138 -5.08 2.79 -8.98
N ASP A 139 -6.01 2.32 -9.81
CA ASP A 139 -5.70 1.43 -10.93
C ASP A 139 -5.41 2.19 -12.23
N GLU A 140 -5.32 1.46 -13.35
CA GLU A 140 -5.13 2.02 -14.68
C GLU A 140 -6.17 3.10 -15.06
N ASN A 141 -7.38 3.11 -14.48
CA ASN A 141 -8.40 4.13 -14.72
C ASN A 141 -8.03 5.47 -14.07
N PHE A 142 -7.33 5.46 -12.93
CA PHE A 142 -6.78 6.70 -12.37
C PHE A 142 -5.70 7.28 -13.29
N SER A 143 -4.81 6.43 -13.79
CA SER A 143 -3.79 6.84 -14.77
C SER A 143 -4.42 7.44 -16.04
N GLN A 144 -5.58 6.93 -16.48
CA GLN A 144 -6.34 7.50 -17.60
C GLN A 144 -6.95 8.86 -17.25
N LEU A 145 -7.51 9.03 -16.05
CA LEU A 145 -8.00 10.34 -15.59
C LEU A 145 -6.88 11.38 -15.55
N GLU A 146 -5.68 11.00 -15.12
CA GLU A 146 -4.51 11.88 -15.12
C GLU A 146 -4.03 12.24 -16.54
N GLN A 147 -4.21 11.36 -17.52
CA GLN A 147 -3.95 11.65 -18.93
C GLN A 147 -4.91 12.69 -19.52
N LEU A 148 -6.12 12.79 -18.98
CA LEU A 148 -7.08 13.80 -19.39
C LEU A 148 -6.76 15.18 -18.80
N GLU A 149 -5.96 15.27 -17.73
CA GLU A 149 -5.53 16.54 -17.14
C GLU A 149 -4.37 17.19 -17.91
N GLY A 150 -4.53 18.47 -18.22
CA GLY A 150 -3.53 19.28 -18.91
C GLY A 150 -3.75 20.77 -18.73
N LYS A 151 -2.98 21.56 -19.49
CA LYS A 151 -2.92 23.03 -19.34
C LYS A 151 -4.26 23.73 -19.54
N ASP A 152 -5.14 23.16 -20.35
CA ASP A 152 -6.45 23.73 -20.67
C ASP A 152 -7.55 23.30 -19.67
N ASN A 153 -7.23 22.38 -18.76
CA ASN A 153 -8.10 21.86 -17.70
C ASN A 153 -7.27 21.47 -16.44
N PRO A 154 -6.55 22.42 -15.83
CA PRO A 154 -5.76 22.14 -14.64
C PRO A 154 -6.66 21.66 -13.50
N ASN A 155 -6.16 20.75 -12.66
CA ASN A 155 -6.88 20.16 -11.52
C ASN A 155 -8.08 19.27 -11.90
N PHE A 156 -8.24 18.87 -13.17
CA PHE A 156 -9.33 18.00 -13.60
C PHE A 156 -9.46 16.72 -12.74
N VAL A 157 -8.34 16.07 -12.40
CA VAL A 157 -8.36 14.87 -11.57
C VAL A 157 -8.87 15.19 -10.17
N GLU A 158 -8.43 16.30 -9.58
CA GLU A 158 -8.91 16.74 -8.28
C GLU A 158 -10.42 17.02 -8.31
N GLU A 159 -10.92 17.69 -9.34
CA GLU A 159 -12.36 17.95 -9.51
C GLU A 159 -13.17 16.64 -9.64
N VAL A 160 -12.67 15.67 -10.40
CA VAL A 160 -13.28 14.33 -10.50
C VAL A 160 -13.33 13.64 -9.13
N PHE A 161 -12.25 13.71 -8.36
CA PHE A 161 -12.23 13.12 -7.02
C PHE A 161 -13.11 13.85 -6.01
N ILE A 162 -13.23 15.18 -6.09
CA ILE A 162 -14.18 15.95 -5.28
C ILE A 162 -15.61 15.48 -5.54
N MET A 163 -15.98 15.30 -6.82
CA MET A 163 -17.29 14.77 -7.19
C MET A 163 -17.48 13.33 -6.68
N TYR A 164 -16.50 12.46 -6.91
CA TYR A 164 -16.52 11.09 -6.43
C TYR A 164 -16.68 11.00 -4.91
N PHE A 165 -15.97 11.82 -4.14
CA PHE A 165 -16.09 11.84 -2.68
C PHE A 165 -17.47 12.32 -2.24
N ARG A 166 -17.98 13.39 -2.84
CA ARG A 166 -19.32 13.89 -2.50
C ARG A 166 -20.39 12.83 -2.72
N ASP A 167 -20.37 12.20 -3.89
CA ASP A 167 -21.37 11.21 -4.28
C ASP A 167 -21.21 9.91 -3.46
N SER A 168 -19.98 9.47 -3.21
CA SER A 168 -19.69 8.26 -2.41
C SER A 168 -20.08 8.41 -0.94
N THR A 169 -19.83 9.58 -0.33
CA THR A 169 -20.33 9.89 1.03
C THR A 169 -21.86 9.77 1.06
N THR A 170 -22.54 10.35 0.06
CA THR A 170 -24.01 10.28 -0.05
C THR A 170 -24.52 8.85 -0.21
N PHE A 171 -23.85 8.03 -1.03
CA PHE A 171 -24.18 6.61 -1.20
C PHE A 171 -24.08 5.84 0.12
N LEU A 172 -22.95 6.00 0.85
CA LEU A 172 -22.73 5.31 2.12
C LEU A 172 -23.74 5.72 3.18
N GLU A 173 -24.04 7.01 3.30
CA GLU A 173 -25.07 7.50 4.23
C GLU A 173 -26.45 6.92 3.88
N THR A 174 -26.81 6.88 2.60
CA THR A 174 -28.09 6.33 2.15
C THR A 174 -28.21 4.84 2.43
N ILE A 175 -27.14 4.07 2.19
CA ILE A 175 -27.07 2.65 2.52
C ILE A 175 -27.26 2.43 4.03
N GLU A 176 -26.52 3.17 4.86
CA GLU A 176 -26.63 3.05 6.32
C GLU A 176 -28.02 3.39 6.85
N GLN A 177 -28.69 4.39 6.27
CA GLN A 177 -30.07 4.72 6.64
C GLN A 177 -31.03 3.62 6.19
N ALA A 178 -30.86 3.07 4.98
CA ALA A 178 -31.69 1.96 4.50
C ALA A 178 -31.56 0.72 5.40
N MET A 179 -30.37 0.45 5.94
CA MET A 179 -30.13 -0.68 6.87
C MET A 179 -30.75 -0.50 8.26
N LYS A 180 -31.21 0.70 8.61
CA LYS A 180 -31.93 0.98 9.88
C LYS A 180 -33.44 0.81 9.76
N ILE A 181 -33.99 0.79 8.54
CA ILE A 181 -35.43 0.67 8.28
C ILE A 181 -35.81 -0.82 8.26
N ILE A 182 -36.90 -1.18 8.95
CA ILE A 182 -37.41 -2.55 9.02
C ILE A 182 -38.79 -2.62 8.35
N PRO A 183 -39.03 -3.53 7.39
CA PRO A 183 -38.06 -4.49 6.84
C PRO A 183 -36.96 -3.82 5.99
N ILE A 184 -35.76 -4.40 5.98
CA ILE A 184 -34.63 -3.91 5.17
C ILE A 184 -34.93 -4.16 3.69
N ASP A 185 -34.88 -3.11 2.88
CA ASP A 185 -34.97 -3.19 1.42
C ASP A 185 -33.61 -3.55 0.82
N SER A 186 -33.35 -4.86 0.68
CA SER A 186 -32.08 -5.38 0.16
C SER A 186 -31.83 -5.00 -1.31
N ILE A 187 -32.89 -4.80 -2.10
CA ILE A 187 -32.78 -4.40 -3.50
C ILE A 187 -32.28 -2.96 -3.58
N LYS A 188 -32.84 -2.07 -2.75
CA LYS A 188 -32.37 -0.68 -2.65
C LYS A 188 -30.92 -0.61 -2.20
N VAL A 189 -30.52 -1.39 -1.21
CA VAL A 189 -29.13 -1.43 -0.73
C VAL A 189 -28.19 -1.93 -1.83
N ASP A 190 -28.53 -3.02 -2.54
CA ASP A 190 -27.69 -3.53 -3.62
C ASP A 190 -27.56 -2.55 -4.79
N ASN A 191 -28.64 -1.83 -5.14
CA ASN A 191 -28.62 -0.82 -6.19
C ASN A 191 -27.63 0.32 -5.87
N ILE A 192 -27.61 0.80 -4.62
CA ILE A 192 -26.68 1.87 -4.22
C ILE A 192 -25.24 1.33 -4.17
N LEU A 193 -25.03 0.11 -3.66
CA LEU A 193 -23.72 -0.54 -3.70
C LEU A 193 -23.24 -0.74 -5.14
N HIS A 194 -24.14 -1.03 -6.08
CA HIS A 194 -23.80 -1.13 -7.50
C HIS A 194 -23.37 0.22 -8.10
N GLN A 195 -24.02 1.31 -7.71
CA GLN A 195 -23.61 2.67 -8.12
C GLN A 195 -22.24 3.03 -7.57
N LEU A 196 -22.01 2.79 -6.27
CA LEU A 196 -20.71 3.01 -5.64
C LEU A 196 -19.62 2.12 -6.27
N LYS A 197 -19.95 0.89 -6.66
CA LYS A 197 -19.05 0.02 -7.42
C LYS A 197 -18.63 0.68 -8.74
N GLY A 198 -19.60 1.17 -9.50
CA GLY A 198 -19.37 1.81 -10.80
C GLY A 198 -18.51 3.07 -10.68
N SER A 199 -18.85 3.95 -9.73
CA SER A 199 -18.07 5.17 -9.49
C SER A 199 -16.65 4.85 -9.03
N SER A 200 -16.48 3.92 -8.09
CA SER A 200 -15.16 3.50 -7.61
C SER A 200 -14.29 2.95 -8.74
N ALA A 201 -14.86 2.12 -9.61
CA ALA A 201 -14.14 1.60 -10.78
C ALA A 201 -13.74 2.72 -11.75
N SER A 202 -14.63 3.68 -12.02
CA SER A 202 -14.36 4.77 -12.97
C SER A 202 -13.23 5.70 -12.55
N VAL A 203 -12.99 5.85 -11.25
CA VAL A 203 -11.88 6.67 -10.71
C VAL A 203 -10.67 5.84 -10.29
N GLY A 204 -10.74 4.52 -10.48
CA GLY A 204 -9.71 3.58 -10.09
C GLY A 204 -9.58 3.32 -8.59
N ALA A 205 -10.55 3.68 -7.75
CA ALA A 205 -10.53 3.46 -6.30
C ALA A 205 -10.62 1.97 -5.91
N ASN A 206 -9.54 1.23 -6.15
CA ASN A 206 -9.53 -0.22 -6.22
C ASN A 206 -9.83 -0.89 -4.87
N LYS A 207 -9.34 -0.30 -3.77
CA LYS A 207 -9.61 -0.82 -2.41
C LYS A 207 -11.08 -0.66 -2.02
N VAL A 208 -11.67 0.50 -2.33
CA VAL A 208 -13.12 0.73 -2.14
C VAL A 208 -13.91 -0.24 -3.01
N LEU A 209 -13.53 -0.40 -4.29
CA LEU A 209 -14.16 -1.34 -5.21
C LEU A 209 -14.16 -2.79 -4.70
N LYS A 210 -13.04 -3.26 -4.15
CA LYS A 210 -12.93 -4.61 -3.55
C LYS A 210 -13.91 -4.78 -2.39
N GLU A 211 -13.97 -3.83 -1.46
CA GLU A 211 -14.87 -3.92 -0.31
C GLU A 211 -16.36 -3.79 -0.67
N VAL A 212 -16.69 -2.99 -1.70
CA VAL A 212 -18.05 -2.96 -2.25
C VAL A 212 -18.45 -4.33 -2.78
N ASN A 213 -17.59 -5.00 -3.57
CA ASN A 213 -17.91 -6.31 -4.13
C ASN A 213 -18.07 -7.38 -3.03
N LYS A 214 -17.21 -7.37 -2.00
CA LYS A 214 -17.32 -8.26 -0.83
C LYS A 214 -18.65 -8.06 -0.10
N THR A 215 -19.02 -6.81 0.17
CA THR A 215 -20.28 -6.45 0.84
C THR A 215 -21.49 -6.91 0.02
N ARG A 216 -21.49 -6.68 -1.29
CA ARG A 216 -22.56 -7.15 -2.19
C ARG A 216 -22.68 -8.67 -2.22
N GLN A 217 -21.55 -9.39 -2.19
CA GLN A 217 -21.57 -10.85 -2.14
C GLN A 217 -22.23 -11.38 -0.85
N VAL A 218 -21.98 -10.71 0.28
CA VAL A 218 -22.61 -11.06 1.56
C VAL A 218 -24.12 -10.76 1.53
N LEU A 219 -24.51 -9.61 0.98
CA LEU A 219 -25.91 -9.23 0.79
C LEU A 219 -26.67 -10.20 -0.12
N GLY A 220 -26.06 -10.61 -1.25
CA GLY A 220 -26.65 -11.56 -2.19
C GLY A 220 -26.89 -12.96 -1.61
N LYS A 221 -26.23 -13.30 -0.50
CA LYS A 221 -26.48 -14.52 0.28
C LYS A 221 -27.61 -14.36 1.30
N GLY A 222 -28.26 -13.19 1.36
CA GLY A 222 -29.29 -12.88 2.35
C GLY A 222 -28.76 -12.63 3.77
N ASN A 223 -27.44 -12.52 3.96
CA ASN A 223 -26.83 -12.31 5.27
C ASN A 223 -26.86 -10.82 5.65
N LEU A 224 -27.95 -10.37 6.27
CA LEU A 224 -28.15 -8.96 6.63
C LEU A 224 -27.18 -8.48 7.72
N GLU A 225 -26.87 -9.30 8.72
CA GLU A 225 -25.91 -8.94 9.78
C GLU A 225 -24.49 -8.83 9.22
N GLY A 226 -24.07 -9.79 8.38
CA GLY A 226 -22.80 -9.69 7.65
C GLY A 226 -22.75 -8.49 6.71
N THR A 227 -23.88 -8.11 6.11
CA THR A 227 -23.96 -6.90 5.27
C THR A 227 -23.73 -5.64 6.10
N LYS A 228 -24.31 -5.54 7.31
CA LYS A 228 -24.05 -4.41 8.22
C LYS A 228 -22.56 -4.30 8.55
N VAL A 229 -21.90 -5.42 8.85
CA VAL A 229 -20.45 -5.45 9.09
C VAL A 229 -19.68 -4.99 7.85
N GLY A 230 -20.02 -5.52 6.67
CA GLY A 230 -19.39 -5.13 5.42
C GLY A 230 -19.53 -3.63 5.11
N ILE A 231 -20.69 -3.03 5.39
CA ILE A 231 -20.91 -1.58 5.21
C ILE A 231 -20.00 -0.76 6.14
N LEU A 232 -19.80 -1.20 7.39
CA LEU A 232 -18.88 -0.53 8.32
C LEU A 232 -17.42 -0.62 7.85
N GLU A 233 -17.00 -1.80 7.39
CA GLU A 233 -15.66 -2.01 6.81
C GLU A 233 -15.45 -1.15 5.56
N LEU A 234 -16.43 -1.14 4.66
CA LEU A 234 -16.44 -0.33 3.45
C LEU A 234 -16.33 1.16 3.77
N ARG A 235 -17.08 1.67 4.76
CA ARG A 235 -16.97 3.07 5.19
C ARG A 235 -15.58 3.39 5.72
N LYS A 236 -15.01 2.52 6.55
CA LYS A 236 -13.65 2.72 7.08
C LYS A 236 -12.62 2.79 5.95
N GLU A 237 -12.71 1.88 4.98
CA GLU A 237 -11.82 1.87 3.82
C GLU A 237 -11.97 3.13 2.96
N TYR A 238 -13.21 3.56 2.71
CA TYR A 238 -13.51 4.79 1.99
C TYR A 238 -12.94 6.05 2.66
N GLU A 239 -13.11 6.20 3.98
CA GLU A 239 -12.57 7.38 4.69
C GLU A 239 -11.03 7.39 4.69
N SER A 240 -10.41 6.22 4.84
CA SER A 240 -8.96 6.05 4.71
C SER A 240 -8.47 6.42 3.30
N PHE A 241 -9.15 5.94 2.27
CA PHE A 241 -8.90 6.27 0.86
C PHE A 241 -8.97 7.79 0.63
N LYS A 242 -10.07 8.40 1.07
CA LYS A 242 -10.34 9.82 0.90
C LYS A 242 -9.27 10.70 1.56
N ALA A 243 -8.95 10.44 2.83
CA ALA A 243 -7.96 11.23 3.56
C ALA A 243 -6.57 11.20 2.91
N LYS A 244 -6.16 10.05 2.35
CA LYS A 244 -4.91 9.91 1.61
C LYS A 244 -4.89 10.76 0.34
N LEU A 245 -5.96 10.71 -0.44
CA LEU A 245 -6.09 11.47 -1.70
C LEU A 245 -6.23 12.98 -1.47
N GLU A 246 -6.96 13.41 -0.44
CA GLU A 246 -7.03 14.83 -0.05
C GLU A 246 -5.64 15.36 0.34
N SER A 247 -4.85 14.57 1.08
CA SER A 247 -3.47 14.94 1.43
C SER A 247 -2.57 15.05 0.18
N TYR A 248 -2.76 14.15 -0.80
CA TYR A 248 -2.07 14.21 -2.09
C TYR A 248 -2.39 15.52 -2.85
N PHE A 249 -3.67 15.89 -2.98
CA PHE A 249 -4.06 17.11 -3.67
C PHE A 249 -3.56 18.38 -2.96
N GLN A 250 -3.58 18.42 -1.63
CA GLN A 250 -3.03 19.54 -0.86
C GLN A 250 -1.51 19.72 -1.10
N LEU A 251 -0.75 18.63 -1.11
CA LEU A 251 0.69 18.66 -1.41
C LEU A 251 0.96 19.09 -2.86
N LYS A 252 0.14 18.64 -3.82
CA LYS A 252 0.20 19.05 -5.23
C LYS A 252 0.05 20.57 -5.34
N GLN A 253 -0.97 21.16 -4.71
CA GLN A 253 -1.22 22.60 -4.73
C GLN A 253 -0.12 23.42 -4.03
N ALA A 254 0.39 22.95 -2.89
CA ALA A 254 1.46 23.64 -2.17
C ALA A 254 2.78 23.71 -2.96
N ASN A 255 3.10 22.63 -3.69
CA ASN A 255 4.30 22.57 -4.52
C ASN A 255 4.22 23.44 -5.78
N SER A 256 3.02 23.60 -6.38
CA SER A 256 2.83 24.54 -7.50
C SER A 256 3.04 26.00 -7.10
N VAL A 257 2.65 26.40 -5.88
CA VAL A 257 2.82 27.79 -5.38
C VAL A 257 4.29 28.08 -5.01
N ALA A 258 5.06 27.06 -4.63
CA ALA A 258 6.47 27.21 -4.27
C ALA A 258 7.41 27.35 -5.49
N GLN A 259 6.98 26.92 -6.68
CA GLN A 259 7.76 27.00 -7.92
C GLN A 259 7.52 28.31 -8.70
N GLU A 260 6.54 29.13 -8.31
CA GLU A 260 6.25 30.45 -8.90
C GLU A 260 6.87 31.63 -8.11
N LYS A 261 7.61 31.35 -7.04
CA LYS A 261 8.36 32.34 -6.23
C LYS A 261 9.87 32.16 -6.40
#